data_AF-F2NUY7-F1
#
_entry.id   AF-F2NUY7-F1
#
_cell.length_a   1.000
_cell.length_b   1.000
_cell.length_c   1.000
_cell.angle_alpha   90.00
_cell.angle_beta   90.00
_cell.angle_gamma   90.00
#
_symmetry.space_group_name_H-M   'P 1'
#
loop_
_entity.id
_entity.type
_entity.pdbx_description
1 polymer ?
#
loop_
_entity_poly.entity_id
_entity_poly.type
_entity_poly.pdbx_seq_one_letter_code
_entity_poly.pdbx_strand_id
1 'polypeptide(L)'
;MTNKELIISFLKKHNYNFCDDCLSSLTGISPRQSINQLCNKELYVFSKHANIKCHNCNKIKITRSLANTFENTKIKNCLKNERKFDFLWNEITSTLKPSQQIPN
;
A
#
# COMPACT_ATOMS: atom_id res chain seq x y z
N MET A 1 -2.41 -15.16 20.51
CA MET A 1 -2.63 -14.07 19.53
C MET A 1 -3.60 -13.07 20.12
N THR A 2 -3.26 -11.79 20.10
CA THR A 2 -4.16 -10.71 20.52
C THR A 2 -5.10 -10.29 19.38
N ASN A 3 -6.21 -9.64 19.72
CA ASN A 3 -7.14 -9.08 18.72
C ASN A 3 -6.43 -8.12 17.75
N LYS A 4 -5.43 -7.37 18.24
CA LYS A 4 -4.58 -6.49 17.42
C LYS A 4 -3.80 -7.29 16.38
N GLU A 5 -3.12 -8.34 16.78
CA GLU A 5 -2.34 -9.19 15.87
C GLU A 5 -3.23 -9.87 14.83
N LEU A 6 -4.43 -10.29 15.20
CA LEU A 6 -5.41 -10.87 14.27
C LEU A 6 -5.82 -9.87 13.19
N ILE A 7 -6.15 -8.63 13.58
CA ILE A 7 -6.53 -7.59 12.61
C ILE A 7 -5.34 -7.20 11.73
N ILE A 8 -4.14 -7.05 12.32
CA ILE A 8 -2.93 -6.71 11.56
C ILE A 8 -2.60 -7.81 10.56
N SER A 9 -2.57 -9.07 10.97
CA SER A 9 -2.26 -10.20 10.08
C SER A 9 -3.29 -10.32 8.96
N PHE A 10 -4.58 -10.13 9.26
CA PHE A 10 -5.65 -10.09 8.26
C PHE A 10 -5.45 -8.96 7.26
N LEU A 11 -5.31 -7.72 7.73
CA LEU A 11 -5.14 -6.56 6.85
C LEU A 11 -3.83 -6.63 6.04
N LYS A 12 -2.76 -7.19 6.62
CA LYS A 12 -1.47 -7.41 5.93
C LYS A 12 -1.58 -8.44 4.82
N LYS A 13 -2.34 -9.53 5.05
CA LYS A 13 -2.57 -10.60 4.07
C LYS A 13 -3.38 -10.11 2.87
N HIS A 14 -4.39 -9.28 3.12
CA HIS A 14 -5.30 -8.82 2.06
C HIS A 14 -4.86 -7.50 1.41
N ASN A 15 -4.18 -6.61 2.13
CA ASN A 15 -3.74 -5.30 1.63
C ASN A 15 -4.87 -4.46 0.98
N TYR A 16 -6.09 -4.55 1.53
CA TYR A 16 -7.28 -3.84 1.09
C TYR A 16 -8.01 -3.15 2.26
N ASN A 17 -9.02 -2.35 1.92
CA ASN A 17 -9.90 -1.65 2.86
C ASN A 17 -11.06 -2.54 3.31
N PHE A 18 -11.26 -2.68 4.62
CA PHE A 18 -12.37 -3.45 5.19
C PHE A 18 -13.16 -2.64 6.20
N CYS A 19 -14.49 -2.72 6.18
CA CYS A 19 -15.31 -2.10 7.21
C CYS A 19 -15.28 -2.90 8.52
N ASP A 20 -15.59 -2.25 9.64
CA ASP A 20 -15.55 -2.87 10.96
C ASP A 20 -16.47 -4.12 11.07
N ASP A 21 -17.63 -4.10 10.40
CA ASP A 21 -18.57 -5.24 10.34
C ASP A 21 -17.88 -6.47 9.72
N CYS A 22 -17.20 -6.27 8.58
CA CYS A 22 -16.50 -7.34 7.89
C CYS A 22 -15.27 -7.80 8.65
N LEU A 23 -14.53 -6.89 9.29
CA LEU A 23 -13.41 -7.26 10.14
C LEU A 23 -13.88 -8.16 11.29
N SER A 24 -14.99 -7.82 11.94
CA SER A 24 -15.57 -8.63 13.01
C SER A 24 -15.93 -10.03 12.54
N SER A 25 -16.65 -10.13 11.42
CA SER A 25 -17.05 -11.42 10.86
C SER A 25 -15.88 -12.27 10.37
N LEU A 26 -14.86 -11.67 9.76
CA LEU A 26 -13.75 -12.40 9.12
C LEU A 26 -12.62 -12.76 10.09
N THR A 27 -12.41 -11.95 11.13
CA THR A 27 -11.40 -12.23 12.17
C THR A 27 -11.97 -12.97 13.38
N GLY A 28 -13.29 -13.13 13.46
CA GLY A 28 -13.97 -13.73 14.61
C GLY A 28 -14.01 -12.84 15.85
N ILE A 29 -13.51 -11.60 15.77
CA ILE A 29 -13.49 -10.67 16.89
C ILE A 29 -14.88 -10.10 17.10
N SER A 30 -15.47 -10.39 18.25
CA SER A 30 -16.72 -9.80 18.71
C SER A 30 -16.53 -9.16 20.09
N PRO A 31 -17.31 -8.12 20.43
CA PRO A 31 -18.23 -7.38 19.55
C PRO A 31 -17.50 -6.44 18.57
N ARG A 32 -18.20 -5.95 17.53
CA ARG A 32 -17.68 -4.96 16.56
C ARG A 32 -17.06 -3.74 17.25
N GLN A 33 -17.65 -3.30 18.37
CA GLN A 33 -17.20 -2.17 19.17
C GLN A 33 -15.73 -2.33 19.61
N SER A 34 -15.29 -3.56 19.89
CA SER A 34 -13.89 -3.85 20.24
C SER A 34 -12.93 -3.47 19.11
N ILE A 35 -13.31 -3.75 17.86
CA ILE A 35 -12.51 -3.37 16.68
C ILE A 35 -12.47 -1.86 16.54
N ASN A 36 -13.63 -1.20 16.65
CA ASN A 36 -13.68 0.25 16.54
C ASN A 36 -12.83 0.94 17.62
N GLN A 37 -12.95 0.51 18.88
CA GLN A 37 -12.13 1.03 19.98
C GLN A 37 -10.64 0.79 19.73
N LEU A 38 -10.25 -0.43 19.35
CA LEU A 38 -8.86 -0.78 19.09
C LEU A 38 -8.27 0.06 17.94
N CYS A 39 -8.95 0.09 16.79
CA CYS A 39 -8.47 0.83 15.62
C CYS A 39 -8.43 2.34 15.85
N ASN A 40 -9.29 2.90 16.71
CA ASN A 40 -9.25 4.33 17.05
C ASN A 40 -8.19 4.67 18.11
N LYS A 41 -7.78 3.73 18.96
CA LYS A 41 -6.66 3.92 19.90
C LYS A 41 -5.30 3.86 19.20
N GLU A 42 -5.21 3.06 18.14
CA GLU A 42 -3.95 2.69 17.48
C GLU A 42 -3.83 3.33 16.08
N LEU A 43 -4.01 4.65 15.99
CA LEU A 43 -4.03 5.39 14.71
C LEU A 43 -2.70 5.33 13.94
N TYR A 44 -1.59 5.06 14.62
CA TYR A 44 -0.28 4.83 14.00
C TYR A 44 -0.17 3.49 13.29
N VAL A 45 -1.08 2.54 13.59
CA VAL A 45 -1.13 1.19 12.98
C VAL A 45 -2.25 1.08 11.96
N PHE A 46 -3.40 1.69 12.24
CA PHE A 46 -4.60 1.56 11.41
C PHE A 46 -5.01 2.91 10.83
N SER A 47 -5.11 2.98 9.51
CA SER A 47 -5.74 4.11 8.84
C SER A 47 -7.24 3.96 8.82
N LYS A 48 -7.94 5.07 9.04
CA LYS A 48 -9.39 5.18 8.91
C LYS A 48 -9.71 5.94 7.62
N HIS A 49 -10.53 5.33 6.78
CA HIS A 49 -11.00 5.95 5.54
C HIS A 49 -12.51 6.12 5.60
N ALA A 50 -12.98 7.34 5.39
CA ALA A 50 -14.40 7.62 5.23
C ALA A 50 -14.78 7.49 3.74
N ASN A 51 -16.01 7.06 3.47
CA ASN A 51 -16.57 6.96 2.12
C ASN A 51 -15.73 6.12 1.14
N ILE A 52 -15.08 5.07 1.64
CA ILE A 52 -14.37 4.09 0.81
C ILE A 52 -15.17 2.80 0.73
N LYS A 53 -15.11 2.16 -0.44
CA LYS A 53 -15.72 0.86 -0.70
C LYS A 53 -15.00 -0.23 0.10
N CYS A 54 -15.75 -0.99 0.91
CA CYS A 54 -15.22 -2.18 1.55
C CYS A 54 -14.99 -3.29 0.53
N HIS A 55 -13.83 -3.93 0.58
CA HIS A 55 -13.46 -5.00 -0.36
C HIS A 55 -14.37 -6.24 -0.24
N ASN A 56 -14.84 -6.57 0.96
CA ASN A 56 -15.68 -7.74 1.19
C ASN A 56 -17.16 -7.48 0.84
N CYS A 57 -17.79 -6.47 1.45
CA CYS A 57 -19.23 -6.23 1.27
C CYS A 57 -19.57 -5.28 0.13
N ASN A 58 -18.59 -4.69 -0.55
CA ASN A 58 -18.76 -3.74 -1.66
C ASN A 58 -19.57 -2.47 -1.35
N LYS A 59 -19.94 -2.24 -0.08
CA LYS A 59 -20.65 -1.04 0.37
C LYS A 59 -19.66 0.09 0.68
N ILE A 60 -20.07 1.32 0.41
CA ILE A 60 -19.34 2.54 0.79
C ILE A 60 -19.60 2.82 2.27
N LYS A 61 -18.54 2.78 3.09
CA LYS A 61 -18.62 2.91 4.55
C LYS A 61 -17.32 3.50 5.10
N ILE A 62 -17.23 3.59 6.42
CA ILE A 62 -15.94 3.72 7.10
C ILE A 62 -15.20 2.38 7.01
N THR A 63 -13.98 2.42 6.49
CA THR A 63 -13.11 1.25 6.34
C THR A 63 -11.77 1.46 7.03
N ARG A 64 -11.12 0.37 7.40
CA ARG A 64 -9.78 0.31 7.96
C ARG A 64 -8.82 -0.33 6.97
N SER A 65 -7.60 0.20 6.95
CA SER A 65 -6.42 -0.43 6.34
C SER A 65 -5.26 -0.34 7.32
N LEU A 66 -4.17 -1.04 7.03
CA LEU A 66 -2.92 -0.73 7.70
C LEU A 66 -2.49 0.68 7.32
N ALA A 67 -2.06 1.46 8.31
CA ALA A 67 -1.33 2.68 8.07
C ALA A 67 -0.02 2.28 7.39
N ASN A 68 0.19 2.75 6.16
CA ASN A 68 1.51 2.67 5.58
C ASN A 68 2.42 3.52 6.49
N THR A 69 3.33 2.88 7.22
CA THR A 69 4.64 3.47 7.39
C THR A 69 5.12 3.76 5.97
N PHE A 70 5.18 5.04 5.64
CA PHE A 70 5.58 5.57 4.34
C PHE A 70 6.70 4.70 3.74
N GLU A 71 6.47 4.06 2.57
CA GLU A 71 7.42 4.01 1.44
C GLU A 71 7.13 2.96 0.36
N ASN A 72 6.56 1.79 0.63
CA ASN A 72 6.84 0.67 -0.31
C ASN A 72 5.96 0.52 -1.58
N THR A 73 4.96 1.38 -1.82
CA THR A 73 4.10 1.25 -3.03
C THR A 73 4.23 2.40 -4.02
N LYS A 74 4.62 3.60 -3.59
CA LYS A 74 4.94 4.69 -4.53
C LYS A 74 6.33 4.46 -5.17
N ILE A 75 7.28 3.96 -4.40
CA ILE A 75 8.62 3.58 -4.89
C ILE A 75 8.55 2.40 -5.87
N LYS A 76 7.75 1.36 -5.60
CA LYS A 76 7.67 0.18 -6.48
C LYS A 76 7.04 0.45 -7.86
N ASN A 77 6.25 1.51 -8.00
CA ASN A 77 5.72 1.93 -9.32
C ASN A 77 6.56 3.01 -10.00
N CYS A 78 7.36 3.81 -9.27
CA CYS A 78 8.39 4.68 -9.87
C CYS A 78 9.61 3.89 -10.37
N LEU A 79 10.16 2.96 -9.59
CA LEU A 79 11.35 2.14 -9.96
C LEU A 79 11.12 1.15 -11.11
N LYS A 80 9.86 0.88 -11.48
CA LYS A 80 9.54 0.08 -12.67
C LYS A 80 9.69 0.85 -13.97
N ASN A 81 9.62 2.19 -13.93
CA ASN A 81 9.79 3.04 -15.11
C ASN A 81 11.26 3.45 -15.33
N GLU A 82 12.10 3.50 -14.29
CA GLU A 82 13.52 3.90 -14.43
C GLU A 82 14.37 2.85 -15.16
N ARG A 83 14.09 1.54 -14.98
CA ARG A 83 14.80 0.49 -15.73
C ARG A 83 14.59 0.53 -17.25
N LYS A 84 13.56 1.23 -17.73
CA LYS A 84 13.33 1.43 -19.16
C LYS A 84 14.14 2.59 -19.72
N PHE A 85 14.52 3.55 -18.87
CA PHE A 85 15.28 4.73 -19.25
C PHE A 85 16.79 4.42 -19.37
N ASP A 86 17.35 3.64 -18.44
CA ASP A 86 18.77 3.24 -18.48
C ASP A 86 19.11 2.33 -19.68
N PHE A 87 18.15 1.52 -20.14
CA PHE A 87 18.32 0.71 -21.34
C PHE A 87 18.38 1.58 -22.60
N LEU A 88 17.50 2.58 -22.70
CA LEU A 88 17.43 3.49 -23.85
C LEU A 88 18.64 4.44 -23.93
N TRP A 89 19.12 4.94 -22.78
CA TRP A 89 20.30 5.83 -22.73
C TRP A 89 21.60 5.11 -23.12
N ASN A 90 21.75 3.83 -22.78
CA ASN A 90 22.90 3.02 -23.22
C ASN A 90 22.84 2.70 -24.72
N GLU A 91 21.66 2.48 -25.30
CA GLU A 91 21.49 2.34 -26.75
C GLU A 91 21.88 3.62 -27.50
N ILE A 92 21.45 4.79 -27.00
CA ILE A 92 21.75 6.10 -27.59
C ILE A 92 23.24 6.46 -27.46
N THR A 93 23.87 6.17 -26.32
CA THR A 93 25.31 6.50 -26.13
C THR A 93 26.25 5.54 -26.86
N SER A 94 25.81 4.31 -27.16
CA SER A 94 26.60 3.38 -27.97
C SER A 94 26.67 3.75 -29.46
N THR A 95 25.71 4.57 -29.95
CA THR A 95 25.63 4.99 -31.35
C THR A 95 26.30 6.34 -31.62
N LEU A 96 26.55 7.15 -30.59
CA LEU A 96 27.30 8.40 -30.68
C LEU A 96 28.79 8.16 -30.40
N LYS A 97 29.52 7.62 -31.39
CA LYS A 97 30.99 7.73 -31.39
C LYS A 97 31.39 9.20 -31.49
N PRO A 98 32.33 9.71 -30.66
CA PRO A 98 32.94 11.01 -30.92
C PRO A 98 33.82 10.90 -32.18
N SER A 99 33.34 11.45 -33.30
CA SER A 99 34.15 11.70 -34.48
C SER A 99 35.11 12.85 -34.21
N GLN A 100 36.37 12.47 -33.97
CA GLN A 100 37.63 13.10 -34.39
C GLN A 100 37.75 14.64 -34.44
N GLN A 101 38.69 15.13 -33.64
CA GLN A 101 39.76 16.12 -33.94
C GLN A 101 39.44 17.30 -34.88
N ILE A 102 39.62 18.53 -34.36
CA ILE A 102 40.18 19.64 -35.16
C ILE A 102 41.15 20.44 -34.25
N PRO A 103 42.39 20.72 -34.71
CA PRO A 103 43.43 21.39 -33.92
C PRO A 103 43.38 22.91 -34.06
N ASN A 104 43.88 23.62 -33.05
CA ASN A 104 44.99 24.59 -33.14
C ASN A 104 45.42 25.04 -31.75
#